data_AF-A0A7X7SLR5-F1
#
_entry.id   AF-A0A7X7SLR5-F1
#
_cell.length_a   1.000
_cell.length_b   1.000
_cell.length_c   1.000
_cell.angle_alpha   90.00
_cell.angle_beta   90.00
_cell.angle_gamma   90.00
#
_symmetry.space_group_name_H-M   'P 1'
#
loop_
_entity.id
_entity.type
_entity.pdbx_description
1 polymer ?
#
loop_
_entity_poly.entity_id
_entity_poly.type
_entity_poly.pdbx_seq_one_letter_code
_entity_poly.pdbx_strand_id
1 'polypeptide(L)'
;MTELHAASGLRGRKVLGVVGRAGRIRTYTPGRVCIYDGCTTKLSVYNPSPTCAVHTALWRAALRKTQDESSRREPETRICAHEPCGREFVTANPARKYCSDACRMRAFQARTSRARRAQERLERAEAS
;
A
#
# COMPACT_ATOMS: atom_id res chain seq x y z
N MET A 1 33.49 22.14 -11.32
CA MET A 1 33.10 22.74 -10.03
C MET A 1 31.81 23.49 -10.24
N THR A 2 30.63 23.19 -9.71
CA THR A 2 30.14 22.24 -8.69
C THR A 2 28.63 22.13 -8.96
N GLU A 3 28.13 20.94 -9.28
CA GLU A 3 26.69 20.70 -9.41
C GLU A 3 26.07 20.49 -8.02
N LEU A 4 25.15 21.37 -7.64
CA LEU A 4 24.36 21.28 -6.41
C LEU A 4 23.22 20.27 -6.64
N HIS A 5 23.39 19.06 -6.11
CA HIS A 5 22.32 18.07 -6.02
C HIS A 5 21.27 18.51 -4.99
N ALA A 6 20.08 18.88 -5.45
CA ALA A 6 18.93 19.13 -4.60
C ALA A 6 18.27 17.81 -4.17
N ALA A 7 18.48 17.43 -2.90
CA ALA A 7 17.72 16.39 -2.24
C ALA A 7 16.36 16.96 -1.78
N SER A 8 15.26 16.49 -2.38
CA SER A 8 13.91 16.80 -1.91
C SER A 8 13.18 15.50 -1.62
N GLY A 9 13.23 15.10 -0.34
CA GLY A 9 12.30 14.12 0.21
C GLY A 9 10.90 14.72 0.28
N LEU A 10 9.94 14.09 -0.40
CA LEU A 10 8.53 14.43 -0.28
C LEU A 10 7.77 13.26 0.33
N ARG A 11 7.50 13.38 1.64
CA ARG A 11 6.32 12.77 2.26
C ARG A 11 5.10 13.50 1.69
N GLY A 12 4.33 12.83 0.85
CA GLY A 12 3.15 13.42 0.24
C GLY A 12 2.04 12.39 0.11
N ARG A 13 1.03 12.52 0.98
CA ARG A 13 -0.30 11.97 0.76
C ARG A 13 -0.76 12.51 -0.59
N LYS A 14 -0.86 11.66 -1.62
CA LYS A 14 -1.34 12.05 -2.94
C LYS A 14 -2.79 12.53 -2.80
N VAL A 15 -2.99 13.81 -2.57
CA VAL A 15 -4.23 14.48 -2.93
C VAL A 15 -4.14 14.57 -4.44
N LEU A 16 -4.79 13.64 -5.14
CA LEU A 16 -4.92 13.73 -6.59
C LEU A 16 -5.63 15.05 -6.87
N GLY A 17 -4.87 16.01 -7.40
CA GLY A 17 -5.37 17.33 -7.74
C GLY A 17 -6.54 17.21 -8.69
N VAL A 18 -7.72 17.60 -8.22
CA VAL A 18 -8.86 17.90 -9.08
C VAL A 18 -8.59 19.27 -9.68
N VAL A 19 -7.75 19.30 -10.72
CA VAL A 19 -7.67 20.47 -11.60
C VAL A 19 -8.97 20.46 -12.40
N GLY A 20 -9.77 21.51 -12.22
CA GLY A 20 -11.08 21.67 -12.81
C GLY A 20 -11.05 21.49 -14.33
N ARG A 21 -11.67 20.42 -14.81
CA ARG A 21 -12.50 20.49 -16.01
C ARG A 21 -13.94 20.44 -15.53
N ALA A 22 -14.81 21.25 -16.11
CA ALA A 22 -16.25 20.99 -16.09
C ALA A 22 -16.46 19.62 -16.77
N GLY A 23 -16.28 18.55 -16.00
CA GLY A 23 -16.30 17.19 -16.48
C GLY A 23 -17.74 16.85 -16.80
N ARG A 24 -18.03 16.54 -18.07
CA ARG A 24 -19.32 15.98 -18.47
C ARG A 24 -19.68 14.88 -17.48
N ILE A 25 -20.88 14.95 -16.91
CA ILE A 25 -21.37 13.96 -15.94
C ILE A 25 -21.25 12.59 -16.61
N ARG A 26 -20.47 11.68 -16.01
CA ARG A 26 -20.30 10.33 -16.53
C ARG A 26 -21.61 9.57 -16.36
N THR A 27 -22.14 9.09 -17.49
CA THR A 27 -23.25 8.14 -17.51
C THR A 27 -22.72 6.74 -17.81
N TYR A 28 -23.42 5.75 -17.29
CA TYR A 28 -23.11 4.34 -17.36
C TYR A 28 -24.27 3.62 -18.02
N THR A 29 -24.00 2.43 -18.57
CA THR A 29 -24.98 1.63 -19.31
C THR A 29 -26.28 1.48 -18.51
N PRO A 30 -27.44 1.80 -19.12
CA PRO A 30 -28.75 1.62 -18.48
C PRO A 30 -29.08 0.12 -18.32
N GLY A 31 -30.06 -0.18 -17.48
CA GLY A 31 -30.53 -1.56 -17.28
C GLY A 31 -29.62 -2.45 -16.44
N ARG A 32 -28.48 -1.95 -15.96
CA ARG A 32 -27.63 -2.66 -14.99
C ARG A 32 -28.43 -2.95 -13.71
N VAL A 33 -28.20 -4.13 -13.15
CA VAL A 33 -28.77 -4.56 -11.87
C VAL A 33 -27.62 -4.74 -10.88
N CYS A 34 -27.91 -4.53 -9.60
CA CYS A 34 -26.96 -4.78 -8.51
C CYS A 34 -26.41 -6.21 -8.60
N ILE A 35 -25.08 -6.37 -8.46
CA ILE A 35 -24.41 -7.68 -8.57
C ILE A 35 -24.64 -8.61 -7.37
N TYR A 36 -25.20 -8.11 -6.26
CA TYR A 36 -25.42 -8.93 -5.07
C TYR A 36 -26.53 -9.95 -5.29
N ASP A 37 -26.31 -11.18 -4.85
CA ASP A 37 -27.26 -12.28 -5.06
C ASP A 37 -28.64 -11.96 -4.47
N GLY A 38 -29.69 -12.29 -5.22
CA GLY A 38 -31.09 -11.94 -4.89
C GLY A 38 -31.44 -10.45 -4.95
N CYS A 39 -30.50 -9.54 -5.25
CA CYS A 39 -30.79 -8.12 -5.34
C CYS A 39 -31.25 -7.71 -6.74
N THR A 40 -32.52 -7.35 -6.88
CA THR A 40 -33.12 -6.95 -8.16
C THR A 40 -33.04 -5.44 -8.43
N THR A 41 -32.30 -4.68 -7.62
CA THR A 41 -32.23 -3.22 -7.74
C THR A 41 -31.57 -2.78 -9.04
N LYS A 42 -32.32 -2.07 -9.90
CA LYS A 42 -31.79 -1.42 -11.10
C LYS A 42 -30.89 -0.24 -10.73
N LEU A 43 -29.70 -0.19 -11.31
CA LEU A 43 -28.71 0.85 -11.05
C LEU A 43 -28.97 2.07 -11.94
N SER A 44 -28.90 3.25 -11.33
CA SER A 44 -28.93 4.51 -12.07
C SER A 44 -27.78 4.58 -13.08
N VAL A 45 -28.03 5.26 -14.21
CA VAL A 45 -26.99 5.61 -15.19
C VAL A 45 -25.89 6.48 -14.58
N TYR A 46 -26.10 7.08 -13.41
CA TYR A 46 -25.06 7.87 -12.71
C TYR A 46 -24.30 7.08 -11.65
N ASN A 47 -24.66 5.82 -11.40
CA ASN A 47 -24.01 4.98 -10.39
C ASN A 47 -22.76 4.30 -10.97
N PRO A 48 -21.53 4.69 -10.58
CA PRO A 48 -20.31 4.04 -11.07
C PRO A 48 -20.10 2.64 -10.48
N SER A 49 -20.76 2.32 -9.37
CA SER A 49 -20.62 1.05 -8.67
C SER A 49 -21.36 -0.07 -9.41
N PRO A 50 -20.88 -1.33 -9.33
CA PRO A 50 -21.65 -2.51 -9.72
C PRO A 50 -22.73 -2.90 -8.68
N THR A 51 -22.80 -2.19 -7.54
CA THR A 51 -23.77 -2.43 -6.47
C THR A 51 -24.70 -1.24 -6.26
N CYS A 52 -25.88 -1.48 -5.67
CA CYS A 52 -26.79 -0.40 -5.29
C CYS A 52 -26.25 0.41 -4.10
N ALA A 53 -26.89 1.55 -3.79
CA ALA A 53 -26.46 2.43 -2.70
C ALA A 53 -26.43 1.72 -1.33
N VAL A 54 -27.40 0.83 -1.08
CA VAL A 54 -27.49 0.04 0.15
C VAL A 54 -26.30 -0.92 0.27
N HIS A 55 -26.06 -1.75 -0.76
CA HIS A 55 -24.94 -2.69 -0.75
C HIS A 55 -23.58 -1.98 -0.76
N THR A 56 -23.47 -0.80 -1.39
CA THR A 56 -22.26 0.03 -1.31
C THR A 56 -22.03 0.51 0.12
N ALA A 57 -23.07 0.97 0.83
CA ALA A 57 -22.98 1.41 2.21
C ALA A 57 -22.60 0.26 3.15
N LEU A 58 -23.23 -0.91 2.98
CA LEU A 58 -22.91 -2.12 3.75
C LEU A 58 -21.47 -2.57 3.52
N TRP A 59 -21.01 -2.61 2.27
CA TRP A 59 -19.62 -2.96 1.95
C TRP A 59 -18.63 -1.97 2.57
N ARG A 60 -18.90 -0.67 2.49
CA ARG A 60 -18.08 0.36 3.15
C ARG A 60 -18.07 0.23 4.67
N ALA A 61 -19.20 -0.09 5.29
CA ALA A 61 -19.29 -0.33 6.72
C ALA A 61 -18.49 -1.57 7.14
N ALA A 62 -18.59 -2.66 6.38
CA ALA A 62 -17.80 -3.86 6.60
C ALA A 62 -16.28 -3.58 6.51
N LEU A 63 -15.84 -2.84 5.48
CA LEU A 63 -14.44 -2.44 5.35
C LEU A 63 -13.97 -1.58 6.55
N ARG A 64 -14.77 -0.61 6.99
CA ARG A 64 -14.45 0.20 8.18
C ARG A 64 -14.31 -0.67 9.43
N LYS A 65 -15.20 -1.65 9.63
CA LYS A 65 -15.12 -2.60 10.75
C LYS A 65 -13.81 -3.39 10.70
N THR A 66 -13.41 -3.90 9.54
CA THR A 66 -12.13 -4.63 9.41
C THR A 66 -10.91 -3.73 9.70
N GLN A 67 -10.95 -2.46 9.31
CA GLN A 67 -9.89 -1.50 9.62
C GLN A 67 -9.83 -1.16 11.11
N ASP A 68 -10.98 -0.99 11.75
CA ASP A 68 -11.08 -0.75 13.20
C ASP A 68 -10.58 -1.96 14.01
N GLU A 69 -10.96 -3.18 13.63
CA GLU A 69 -10.42 -4.40 14.26
C GLU A 69 -8.88 -4.49 14.12
N SER A 70 -8.33 -4.06 12.98
CA SER A 70 -6.88 -4.03 12.80
C SER A 70 -6.17 -2.99 13.68
N SER A 71 -6.84 -1.89 14.03
CA SER A 71 -6.28 -0.83 14.87
C SER A 71 -6.31 -1.18 16.36
N ARG A 72 -7.27 -2.04 16.77
CA ARG A 72 -7.43 -2.55 18.14
C ARG A 72 -6.52 -3.72 18.49
N ARG A 73 -5.73 -4.21 17.53
CA ARG A 73 -4.82 -5.34 17.78
C ARG A 73 -3.87 -5.02 18.93
N GLU A 74 -3.80 -5.93 19.90
CA GLU A 74 -2.88 -5.81 21.01
C GLU A 74 -1.43 -5.79 20.50
N PRO A 75 -0.59 -4.89 21.05
CA PRO A 75 0.80 -4.82 20.64
C PRO A 75 1.56 -6.07 21.13
N GLU A 76 2.33 -6.68 20.24
CA GLU A 76 3.15 -7.86 20.52
C GLU A 76 4.64 -7.50 20.59
N THR A 77 5.39 -8.20 21.45
CA THR A 77 6.86 -8.09 21.51
C THR A 77 7.48 -8.93 20.41
N ARG A 78 8.44 -8.35 19.66
CA ARG A 78 9.15 -9.01 18.56
C ARG A 78 10.65 -8.70 18.61
N ILE A 79 11.43 -9.55 17.97
CA ILE A 79 12.89 -9.38 17.81
C ILE A 79 13.21 -8.71 16.46
N CYS A 80 14.13 -7.75 16.45
CA CYS A 80 14.57 -7.06 15.25
C CYS A 80 15.28 -8.02 14.28
N ALA A 81 14.75 -8.14 13.06
CA ALA A 81 15.30 -9.03 12.03
C ALA A 81 16.59 -8.52 11.35
N HIS A 82 17.12 -7.37 11.76
CA HIS A 82 18.41 -6.89 11.24
C HIS A 82 19.53 -7.46 12.11
N GLU A 83 20.36 -8.35 11.56
CA GLU A 83 21.62 -8.73 12.19
C GLU A 83 22.67 -7.63 12.01
N PRO A 84 23.37 -7.18 13.07
CA PRO A 84 23.50 -7.81 14.40
C PRO A 84 22.61 -7.18 15.51
N CYS A 85 21.53 -6.48 15.15
CA CYS A 85 20.75 -5.70 16.11
C CYS A 85 20.09 -6.55 17.21
N GLY A 86 19.31 -7.58 16.85
CA GLY A 86 18.69 -8.51 17.81
C GLY A 86 17.77 -7.91 18.90
N ARG A 87 17.52 -6.59 18.89
CA ARG A 87 16.76 -5.91 19.96
C ARG A 87 15.29 -6.30 19.96
N GLU A 88 14.73 -6.45 21.15
CA GLU A 88 13.29 -6.58 21.36
C GLU A 88 12.59 -5.23 21.13
N PHE A 89 11.40 -5.26 20.55
CA PHE A 89 10.56 -4.09 20.38
C PHE A 89 9.08 -4.48 20.35
N VAL A 90 8.23 -3.56 20.78
CA VAL A 90 6.78 -3.75 20.85
C VAL A 90 6.12 -3.16 19.60
N THR A 91 5.19 -3.88 18.98
CA THR A 91 4.44 -3.38 17.81
C THR A 91 3.05 -3.98 17.68
N ALA A 92 2.06 -3.15 17.33
CA ALA A 92 0.75 -3.63 16.88
C ALA A 92 0.74 -3.99 15.38
N ASN A 93 1.78 -3.64 14.62
CA ASN A 93 1.85 -3.90 13.18
C ASN A 93 2.51 -5.27 12.91
N PRO A 94 1.75 -6.29 12.47
CA PRO A 94 2.29 -7.63 12.24
C PRO A 94 3.33 -7.70 11.11
N ALA A 95 3.33 -6.71 10.21
CA ALA A 95 4.29 -6.62 9.11
C ALA A 95 5.61 -5.93 9.52
N ARG A 96 5.69 -5.33 10.72
CA ARG A 96 6.90 -4.64 11.18
C ARG A 96 7.94 -5.66 11.61
N LYS A 97 9.08 -5.68 10.92
CA LYS A 97 10.20 -6.62 11.16
C LYS A 97 11.41 -6.00 11.87
N TYR A 98 11.46 -4.67 11.98
CA TYR A 98 12.63 -3.95 12.48
C TYR A 98 12.23 -2.99 13.60
N CYS A 99 13.10 -2.91 14.62
CA CYS A 99 12.89 -2.02 15.76
C CYS A 99 12.91 -0.53 15.35
N SER A 100 13.67 -0.17 14.31
CA SER A 100 13.82 1.21 13.83
C SER A 100 13.97 1.30 12.30
N ASP A 101 13.77 2.51 11.78
CA ASP A 101 13.98 2.82 10.36
C ASP A 101 15.45 2.62 9.95
N ALA A 102 16.39 2.96 10.82
CA ALA A 102 17.81 2.71 10.62
C ALA A 102 18.11 1.22 10.40
N CYS A 103 17.53 0.33 11.20
CA CYS A 103 17.69 -1.12 11.03
C CYS A 103 17.05 -1.61 9.73
N ARG A 104 15.89 -1.06 9.35
CA ARG A 104 15.24 -1.34 8.07
C ARG A 104 16.15 -0.98 6.90
N MET A 105 16.76 0.21 6.93
CA MET A 105 17.65 0.69 5.87
C MET A 105 18.94 -0.14 5.77
N ARG A 106 19.60 -0.45 6.90
CA ARG A 106 20.80 -1.29 6.90
C ARG A 106 20.52 -2.70 6.37
N ALA A 107 19.41 -3.31 6.79
CA ALA A 107 19.00 -4.61 6.28
C ALA A 107 18.71 -4.58 4.77
N PHE A 108 18.11 -3.50 4.27
CA PHE A 108 17.92 -3.30 2.84
C PHE A 108 19.25 -3.17 2.08
N GLN A 109 20.15 -2.30 2.54
CA GLN A 109 21.49 -2.10 1.96
C GLN A 109 22.32 -3.40 1.95
N ALA A 110 22.25 -4.20 3.00
CA ALA A 110 22.92 -5.49 3.06
C ALA A 110 22.40 -6.47 1.99
N ARG A 111 21.08 -6.51 1.76
CA ARG A 111 20.50 -7.36 0.70
C ARG A 111 20.86 -6.87 -0.70
N THR A 112 20.75 -5.58 -0.96
CA THR A 112 21.04 -5.02 -2.29
C THR A 112 22.52 -5.16 -2.64
N SER A 113 23.43 -4.89 -1.70
CA SER A 113 24.87 -5.06 -1.92
C SER A 113 25.26 -6.52 -2.16
N ARG A 114 24.67 -7.49 -1.45
CA ARG A 114 24.88 -8.92 -1.69
C ARG A 114 24.39 -9.36 -3.07
N ALA A 115 23.21 -8.89 -3.47
CA ALA A 115 22.65 -9.18 -4.80
C ALA A 115 23.55 -8.64 -5.91
N ARG A 116 24.00 -7.39 -5.80
CA ARG A 116 24.91 -6.78 -6.78
C ARG A 116 26.23 -7.55 -6.90
N ARG A 117 26.87 -7.89 -5.78
CA ARG A 117 28.09 -8.72 -5.75
C ARG A 117 27.87 -10.12 -6.31
N ALA A 118 26.66 -10.68 -6.21
CA ALA A 118 26.34 -11.96 -6.82
C ALA A 118 26.25 -11.83 -8.35
N GLN A 119 25.60 -10.79 -8.85
CA GLN A 119 25.53 -10.49 -10.28
C GLN A 119 26.91 -10.26 -10.88
N GLU A 120 27.73 -9.40 -10.27
CA GLU A 120 29.11 -9.13 -10.71
C GLU A 120 29.97 -10.42 -10.79
N ARG A 121 29.72 -11.39 -9.90
CA ARG A 121 30.41 -12.70 -9.93
C ARG A 121 29.91 -13.60 -11.06
N LEU A 122 28.61 -13.60 -11.32
CA LEU A 122 28.03 -14.36 -12.43
C LEU A 122 28.53 -13.80 -13.77
N GLU A 123 28.47 -12.48 -13.96
CA GLU A 123 28.96 -11.81 -15.17
C GLU A 123 30.44 -12.09 -15.44
N ARG A 124 31.29 -12.10 -14.39
CA ARG A 124 32.70 -12.48 -14.53
C ARG A 124 32.90 -13.95 -14.92
N ALA A 125 32.08 -14.85 -14.40
CA ALA A 125 32.14 -16.27 -14.72
C ALA A 125 31.65 -16.55 -16.15
N GLU A 126 30.69 -15.78 -16.66
CA GLU A 126 30.21 -15.85 -18.05
C GLU A 126 31.20 -15.25 -19.05
N ALA A 127 32.01 -14.29 -18.62
CA ALA A 127 33.03 -13.65 -19.44
C ALA A 127 34.38 -14.38 -19.46
N SER A 128 34.55 -15.44 -18.67
CA SER A 128 35.75 -16.28 -18.60
C SER A 128 35.56 -17.58 -19.37
#